data_AF-A0A6I2YZ13-F1
#
_entry.id   AF-A0A6I2YZ13-F1
#
_cell.length_a   1.000
_cell.length_b   1.000
_cell.length_c   1.000
_cell.angle_alpha   90.00
_cell.angle_beta   90.00
_cell.angle_gamma   90.00
#
_symmetry.space_group_name_H-M   'P 1'
#
loop_
_entity.id
_entity.type
_entity.pdbx_description
1 polymer ?
#
loop_
_entity_poly.entity_id
_entity_poly.type
_entity_poly.pdbx_seq_one_letter_code
_entity_poly.pdbx_strand_id
1 'polypeptide(L)'
;GVRDVGENRDQEAKAKWSECTDLPLRWHLIGQLQRNKVNSVLHWADVVQTVDRPELAEALNNAAERVGRRLGVLIQVALDIPLQSARGGCAPADVPALSQYLLSLGQLNLNGVMGVAPLLGEPTAAFTRLAQIAGKVHELTPGADQISAGMSGDLEAAIARGATQVRIGGAVLGNRPTLP
;
A
#
# COMPACT_ATOMS: atom_id res chain seq x y z
N GLY A 1 11.91 -18.50 3.47
CA GLY A 1 11.09 -17.89 4.55
C GLY A 1 10.42 -16.63 4.03
N VAL A 2 9.44 -16.10 4.78
CA VAL A 2 8.79 -14.81 4.49
C VAL A 2 9.81 -13.69 4.69
N ARG A 3 9.90 -12.76 3.73
CA ARG A 3 10.82 -11.61 3.77
C ARG A 3 10.10 -10.26 3.66
N ASP A 4 8.81 -10.28 3.37
CA ASP A 4 7.98 -9.08 3.30
C ASP A 4 7.01 -9.08 4.48
N VAL A 5 7.06 -8.02 5.29
CA VAL A 5 6.21 -7.87 6.46
C VAL A 5 5.42 -6.57 6.37
N GLY A 6 4.12 -6.64 6.67
CA GLY A 6 3.19 -5.53 6.56
C GLY A 6 2.70 -5.07 7.94
N GLU A 7 2.74 -3.77 8.19
CA GLU A 7 2.20 -3.15 9.40
C GLU A 7 1.17 -2.08 9.08
N ASN A 8 0.15 -1.97 9.93
CA ASN A 8 -0.92 -1.00 9.75
C ASN A 8 -0.67 0.32 10.49
N ARG A 9 0.12 0.29 11.56
CA ARG A 9 0.26 1.41 12.50
C ARG A 9 1.72 1.65 12.82
N ASP A 10 2.15 2.90 12.67
CA ASP A 10 3.52 3.36 12.95
C ASP A 10 4.02 2.94 14.35
N GLN A 11 3.19 3.06 15.38
CA GLN A 11 3.59 2.73 16.76
C GLN A 11 3.88 1.23 16.95
N GLU A 12 3.07 0.36 16.34
CA GLU A 12 3.28 -1.10 16.40
C GLU A 12 4.50 -1.49 15.54
N ALA A 13 4.62 -0.89 14.35
CA ALA A 13 5.70 -1.18 13.41
C ALA A 13 7.08 -0.82 13.95
N LYS A 14 7.23 0.38 14.51
CA LYS A 14 8.52 0.91 14.98
C LYS A 14 9.16 0.01 16.04
N ALA A 15 8.37 -0.50 16.98
CA ALA A 15 8.85 -1.40 18.03
C ALA A 15 9.39 -2.70 17.42
N LYS A 16 8.57 -3.38 16.61
CA LYS A 16 8.96 -4.66 15.97
C LYS A 16 10.13 -4.50 15.01
N TRP A 17 10.15 -3.41 14.23
CA TRP A 17 11.26 -3.11 13.33
C TRP A 17 12.58 -2.99 14.09
N SER A 18 12.58 -2.28 15.23
CA SER A 18 13.80 -2.11 16.03
C SER A 18 14.35 -3.44 16.58
N GLU A 19 13.48 -4.41 16.85
CA GLU A 19 13.85 -5.75 17.31
C GLU A 19 14.29 -6.69 16.17
N CYS A 20 14.11 -6.29 14.91
CA CYS A 20 14.33 -7.14 13.72
C CYS A 20 15.32 -6.52 12.73
N THR A 21 16.13 -5.53 13.14
CA THR A 21 17.05 -4.80 12.25
C THR A 21 18.19 -5.66 11.70
N ASP A 22 18.50 -6.80 12.33
CA ASP A 22 19.47 -7.79 11.89
C ASP A 22 18.91 -8.78 10.85
N LEU A 23 17.59 -8.76 10.62
CA LEU A 23 16.91 -9.64 9.68
C LEU A 23 16.77 -8.98 8.29
N PRO A 24 16.88 -9.76 7.19
CA PRO A 24 16.73 -9.23 5.83
C PRO A 24 15.24 -9.10 5.44
N LEU A 25 14.50 -8.27 6.17
CA LEU A 25 13.07 -8.02 5.96
C LEU A 25 12.83 -6.72 5.19
N ARG A 26 11.85 -6.75 4.28
CA ARG A 26 11.28 -5.57 3.64
C ARG A 26 9.97 -5.20 4.33
N TRP A 27 9.90 -3.97 4.83
CA TRP A 27 8.78 -3.49 5.64
C TRP A 27 7.81 -2.64 4.81
N HIS A 28 6.53 -3.00 4.88
CA HIS A 28 5.45 -2.34 4.16
C HIS A 28 4.49 -1.66 5.14
N LEU A 29 4.27 -0.36 4.97
CA LEU A 29 3.09 0.28 5.57
C LEU A 29 1.88 -0.03 4.69
N ILE A 30 0.91 -0.75 5.26
CA ILE A 30 -0.34 -1.15 4.59
C ILE A 30 -1.59 -0.51 5.21
N GLY A 31 -1.42 0.28 6.28
CA GLY A 31 -2.47 1.06 6.92
C GLY A 31 -2.39 2.55 6.58
N GLN A 32 -3.50 3.27 6.77
CA GLN A 32 -3.62 4.69 6.42
C GLN A 32 -2.53 5.55 7.05
N LEU A 33 -1.94 6.45 6.26
CA LEU A 33 -0.87 7.33 6.71
C LEU A 33 -1.34 8.78 6.90
N GLN A 34 -1.23 9.24 8.15
CA GLN A 34 -1.36 10.65 8.50
C GLN A 34 -0.05 11.40 8.21
N ARG A 35 -0.15 12.63 7.69
CA ARG A 35 1.03 13.44 7.29
C ARG A 35 2.02 13.67 8.44
N ASN A 36 1.52 13.85 9.67
CA ASN A 36 2.37 14.04 10.86
C ASN A 36 3.18 12.79 11.26
N LYS A 37 2.86 11.61 10.71
CA LYS A 37 3.58 10.34 10.96
C LYS A 37 4.58 9.99 9.87
N VAL A 38 4.59 10.72 8.76
CA VAL A 38 5.49 10.48 7.61
C VAL A 38 6.95 10.35 8.06
N ASN A 39 7.45 11.28 8.87
CA ASN A 39 8.84 11.22 9.33
C ASN A 39 9.13 9.94 10.12
N SER A 40 8.21 9.50 10.99
CA SER A 40 8.39 8.25 11.74
C SER A 40 8.41 7.03 10.82
N VAL A 41 7.45 6.96 9.88
CA VAL A 41 7.36 5.88 8.90
C VAL A 41 8.61 5.77 8.03
N LEU A 42 9.21 6.90 7.64
CA LEU A 42 10.44 6.92 6.86
C LEU A 42 11.65 6.29 7.57
N HIS A 43 11.59 6.02 8.88
CA HIS A 43 12.68 5.34 9.59
C HIS A 43 12.63 3.82 9.42
N TRP A 44 11.45 3.23 9.20
CA TRP A 44 11.28 1.78 9.24
C TRP A 44 10.68 1.19 7.97
N ALA A 45 9.87 1.95 7.22
CA ALA A 45 9.21 1.43 6.02
C ALA A 45 10.15 1.48 4.81
N ASP A 46 10.12 0.42 4.02
CA ASP A 46 10.73 0.37 2.69
C ASP A 46 9.70 0.67 1.59
N VAL A 47 8.44 0.34 1.86
CA VAL A 47 7.32 0.55 0.96
C VAL A 47 6.12 1.15 1.70
N VAL A 48 5.50 2.18 1.15
CA VAL A 48 4.20 2.70 1.59
C VAL A 48 3.14 2.34 0.54
N GLN A 49 2.22 1.45 0.89
CA GLN A 49 1.22 0.95 -0.06
C GLN A 49 -0.06 1.80 -0.11
N THR A 50 -0.16 2.83 0.72
CA THR A 50 -1.39 3.58 0.99
C THR A 50 -1.33 5.02 0.51
N VAL A 51 -0.59 5.33 -0.56
CA VAL A 51 -0.57 6.69 -1.11
C VAL A 51 -1.86 6.93 -1.87
N ASP A 52 -2.64 7.94 -1.47
CA ASP A 52 -3.98 8.18 -2.02
C ASP A 52 -4.23 9.62 -2.49
N ARG A 53 -3.29 10.54 -2.22
CA ARG A 53 -3.43 11.96 -2.52
C ARG A 53 -2.08 12.68 -2.71
N PRO A 54 -2.03 13.77 -3.48
CA PRO A 54 -0.80 14.53 -3.73
C PRO A 54 -0.09 15.01 -2.46
N GLU A 55 -0.83 15.49 -1.45
CA GLU A 55 -0.23 16.06 -0.24
C GLU A 55 0.50 15.01 0.61
N LEU A 56 0.09 13.74 0.51
CA LEU A 56 0.78 12.63 1.16
C LEU A 56 2.05 12.26 0.38
N ALA A 57 1.95 12.20 -0.95
CA ALA A 57 3.10 11.95 -1.82
C ALA A 57 4.20 13.01 -1.63
N GLU A 58 3.84 14.29 -1.61
CA GLU A 58 4.78 15.39 -1.39
C GLU A 58 5.46 15.30 -0.01
N ALA A 59 4.68 15.04 1.04
CA ALA A 59 5.22 14.88 2.39
C ALA A 59 6.23 13.72 2.47
N LEU A 60 5.91 12.58 1.84
CA LEU A 60 6.80 11.41 1.78
C LEU A 60 8.08 11.74 1.00
N ASN A 61 7.97 12.38 -0.16
CA ASN A 61 9.12 12.78 -0.97
C ASN A 61 10.07 13.69 -0.19
N ASN A 62 9.53 14.75 0.42
CA ASN A 62 10.34 15.72 1.17
C ASN A 62 11.01 15.07 2.40
N ALA A 63 10.33 14.11 3.06
CA ALA A 63 10.93 13.37 4.15
C ALA A 63 12.03 12.40 3.68
N ALA A 64 11.81 11.71 2.56
CA ALA A 64 12.77 10.81 1.94
C ALA A 64 14.03 11.55 1.47
N GLU A 65 13.86 12.74 0.90
CA GLU A 65 14.94 13.62 0.46
C GLU A 65 15.82 14.06 1.63
N ARG A 66 15.22 14.50 2.74
CA ARG A 66 15.97 14.92 3.95
C ARG A 66 16.87 13.84 4.52
N VAL A 67 16.48 12.57 4.40
CA VAL A 67 17.25 11.43 4.93
C VAL A 67 18.06 10.71 3.85
N GLY A 68 18.07 11.24 2.62
CA GLY A 68 18.86 10.71 1.51
C GLY A 68 18.48 9.30 1.06
N ARG A 69 17.19 8.91 1.16
CA ARG A 69 16.73 7.57 0.77
C ARG A 69 15.63 7.63 -0.29
N ARG A 70 15.50 6.55 -1.06
CA ARG A 70 14.33 6.31 -1.90
C ARG A 70 13.31 5.45 -1.16
N LEU A 71 12.03 5.70 -1.43
CA LEU A 71 10.90 4.99 -0.84
C LEU A 71 10.05 4.36 -1.93
N GLY A 72 9.77 3.06 -1.83
CA GLY A 72 8.79 2.41 -2.69
C GLY A 72 7.38 2.85 -2.34
N VAL A 73 6.53 3.07 -3.34
CA VAL A 73 5.13 3.44 -3.10
C VAL A 73 4.18 2.69 -4.01
N LEU A 74 2.98 2.40 -3.49
CA LEU A 74 1.83 2.02 -4.31
C LEU A 74 0.72 3.07 -4.14
N ILE A 75 -0.06 3.24 -5.19
CA ILE A 75 -1.29 4.04 -5.12
C ILE A 75 -2.39 3.16 -4.54
N GLN A 76 -2.98 3.56 -3.41
CA GLN A 76 -4.20 2.94 -2.94
C GLN A 76 -5.39 3.43 -3.77
N VAL A 77 -6.09 2.51 -4.38
CA VAL A 77 -7.30 2.78 -5.16
C VAL A 77 -8.52 2.51 -4.30
N ALA A 78 -9.44 3.45 -4.23
CA ALA A 78 -10.72 3.25 -3.57
C ALA A 78 -11.63 2.35 -4.43
N LEU A 79 -11.99 1.18 -3.90
CA LEU A 79 -12.83 0.19 -4.59
C LEU A 79 -14.28 0.13 -4.07
N ASP A 80 -14.58 0.79 -2.95
CA ASP A 80 -15.95 0.92 -2.44
C ASP A 80 -16.82 1.81 -3.33
N ILE A 81 -18.08 1.41 -3.50
CA ILE A 81 -19.11 2.17 -4.21
C ILE A 81 -20.36 2.24 -3.30
N PRO A 82 -20.73 3.42 -2.78
CA PRO A 82 -20.05 4.71 -2.92
C PRO A 82 -18.72 4.76 -2.17
N LEU A 83 -17.87 5.74 -2.51
CA LEU A 83 -16.58 5.96 -1.85
C LEU A 83 -16.73 6.12 -0.34
N GLN A 84 -15.90 5.39 0.42
CA GLN A 84 -15.89 5.42 1.89
C GLN A 84 -14.64 6.17 2.37
N SER A 85 -14.80 7.44 2.78
CA SER A 85 -13.67 8.29 3.20
C SER A 85 -12.83 7.67 4.32
N ALA A 86 -13.44 6.93 5.24
CA ALA A 86 -12.76 6.27 6.36
C ALA A 86 -11.80 5.14 5.92
N ARG A 87 -11.96 4.59 4.71
CA ARG A 87 -11.09 3.52 4.19
C ARG A 87 -9.91 4.05 3.38
N GLY A 88 -9.91 5.34 3.08
CA GLY A 88 -8.90 6.00 2.24
C GLY A 88 -8.93 5.54 0.79
N GLY A 89 -7.96 6.00 0.01
CA GLY A 89 -7.79 5.63 -1.38
C GLY A 89 -8.19 6.72 -2.37
N CYS A 90 -7.40 6.78 -3.44
CA CYS A 90 -7.58 7.65 -4.58
C CYS A 90 -8.79 7.16 -5.39
N ALA A 91 -9.64 8.08 -5.84
CA ALA A 91 -10.72 7.71 -6.73
C ALA A 91 -10.11 7.14 -8.02
N PRO A 92 -10.68 6.06 -8.59
CA PRO A 92 -10.15 5.44 -9.80
C PRO A 92 -9.90 6.38 -10.99
N ALA A 93 -10.68 7.45 -11.10
CA ALA A 93 -10.53 8.47 -12.14
C ALA A 93 -9.30 9.37 -11.92
N ASP A 94 -8.85 9.54 -10.68
CA ASP A 94 -7.76 10.43 -10.29
C ASP A 94 -6.39 9.72 -10.28
N VAL A 95 -6.38 8.39 -10.33
CA VAL A 95 -5.15 7.57 -10.32
C VAL A 95 -4.15 7.98 -11.41
N PRO A 96 -4.54 8.25 -12.68
CA PRO A 96 -3.59 8.71 -13.69
C PRO A 96 -2.91 10.03 -13.32
N ALA A 97 -3.66 10.99 -12.78
CA ALA A 97 -3.11 12.28 -12.36
C ALA A 97 -2.16 12.13 -11.16
N LEU A 98 -2.53 11.31 -10.18
CA LEU A 98 -1.66 11.00 -9.04
C LEU A 98 -0.39 10.25 -9.46
N SER A 99 -0.48 9.36 -10.45
CA SER A 99 0.68 8.64 -11.00
C SER A 99 1.67 9.60 -11.65
N GLN A 100 1.19 10.51 -12.49
CA GLN A 100 2.03 11.56 -13.10
C GLN A 100 2.68 12.46 -12.05
N TYR A 101 1.92 12.82 -11.01
CA TYR A 101 2.46 13.60 -9.90
C TYR A 101 3.57 12.84 -9.16
N LEU A 102 3.36 11.56 -8.85
CA LEU A 102 4.39 10.72 -8.22
C LEU A 102 5.67 10.61 -9.06
N LEU A 103 5.55 10.50 -10.39
CA LEU A 103 6.69 10.47 -11.31
C LEU A 103 7.48 11.79 -11.34
N SER A 104 6.84 12.90 -11.00
CA SER A 104 7.53 14.19 -10.88
C SER A 104 8.38 14.31 -9.61
N LEU A 105 8.22 13.39 -8.64
CA LEU A 105 8.90 13.40 -7.36
C LEU A 105 10.16 12.52 -7.39
N GLY A 106 11.31 13.08 -7.02
CA GLY A 106 12.62 12.43 -7.23
C GLY A 106 12.93 11.25 -6.29
N GLN A 107 12.27 11.15 -5.14
CA GLN A 107 12.59 10.15 -4.10
C GLN A 107 11.57 9.03 -3.94
N LEU A 108 10.46 9.08 -4.69
CA LEU A 108 9.45 8.04 -4.65
C LEU A 108 9.57 7.13 -5.86
N ASN A 109 9.51 5.82 -5.63
CA ASN A 109 9.47 4.83 -6.69
C ASN A 109 8.07 4.23 -6.77
N LEU A 110 7.28 4.67 -7.77
CA LEU A 110 5.94 4.14 -8.01
C LEU A 110 6.05 2.72 -8.54
N ASN A 111 5.66 1.75 -7.71
CA ASN A 111 5.79 0.32 -8.02
C ASN A 111 4.46 -0.32 -8.46
N GLY A 112 3.33 0.39 -8.42
CA GLY A 112 2.03 -0.14 -8.83
C GLY A 112 0.88 0.35 -7.96
N VAL A 113 -0.12 -0.51 -7.75
CA VAL A 113 -1.38 -0.17 -7.08
C VAL A 113 -1.70 -1.12 -5.92
N MET A 114 -2.49 -0.62 -4.98
CA MET A 114 -3.05 -1.37 -3.87
C MET A 114 -4.57 -1.20 -3.85
N GLY A 115 -5.28 -2.29 -3.55
CA GLY A 115 -6.72 -2.25 -3.31
C GLY A 115 -7.11 -3.16 -2.16
N VAL A 116 -8.18 -2.76 -1.47
CA VAL A 116 -8.86 -3.59 -0.47
C VAL A 116 -10.26 -3.88 -1.00
N ALA A 117 -10.71 -5.12 -0.90
CA ALA A 117 -12.06 -5.47 -1.33
C ALA A 117 -13.10 -4.55 -0.64
N PRO A 118 -14.17 -4.20 -1.35
CA PRO A 118 -15.22 -3.36 -0.80
C PRO A 118 -15.90 -4.07 0.37
N LEU A 119 -16.43 -3.31 1.34
CA LEU A 119 -17.19 -3.90 2.46
C LEU A 119 -18.52 -4.51 1.98
N LEU A 120 -19.06 -3.95 0.90
CA LEU A 120 -20.29 -4.37 0.25
C LEU A 120 -20.02 -4.63 -1.22
N GLY A 121 -20.50 -5.77 -1.73
CA GLY A 121 -20.36 -6.16 -3.13
C GLY A 121 -19.34 -7.27 -3.36
N GLU A 122 -19.16 -7.61 -4.63
CA GLU A 122 -18.36 -8.77 -5.07
C GLU A 122 -16.87 -8.43 -5.22
N PRO A 123 -15.96 -9.10 -4.48
CA PRO A 123 -14.52 -8.88 -4.57
C PRO A 123 -13.97 -9.05 -6.00
N THR A 124 -14.48 -10.02 -6.75
CA THR A 124 -14.02 -10.31 -8.12
C THR A 124 -14.20 -9.10 -9.06
N ALA A 125 -15.34 -8.41 -8.97
CA ALA A 125 -15.60 -7.22 -9.78
C ALA A 125 -14.66 -6.07 -9.40
N ALA A 126 -14.44 -5.87 -8.09
CA ALA A 126 -13.54 -4.86 -7.58
C ALA A 126 -12.08 -5.11 -8.01
N PHE A 127 -11.59 -6.35 -7.91
CA PHE A 127 -10.23 -6.68 -8.32
C PHE A 127 -10.05 -6.68 -9.84
N THR A 128 -11.09 -6.98 -10.62
CA THR A 128 -11.05 -6.76 -12.08
C THR A 128 -10.81 -5.30 -12.42
N ARG A 129 -11.51 -4.37 -11.74
CA ARG A 129 -11.30 -2.93 -11.91
C ARG A 129 -9.89 -2.51 -11.48
N LEU A 130 -9.40 -3.03 -10.35
CA LEU A 130 -8.04 -2.75 -9.87
C LEU A 130 -6.98 -3.17 -10.90
N ALA A 131 -7.12 -4.36 -11.50
CA ALA A 131 -6.19 -4.86 -12.52
C ALA A 131 -6.17 -3.97 -13.77
N GLN A 132 -7.32 -3.48 -14.22
CA GLN A 132 -7.40 -2.51 -15.33
C GLN A 132 -6.69 -1.20 -15.01
N ILE A 133 -6.81 -0.71 -13.78
CA ILE A 133 -6.12 0.50 -13.32
C ILE A 133 -4.61 0.26 -13.22
N ALA A 134 -4.21 -0.91 -12.70
CA ALA A 134 -2.80 -1.32 -12.66
C ALA A 134 -2.17 -1.32 -14.06
N GLY A 135 -2.88 -1.84 -15.07
CA GLY A 135 -2.43 -1.80 -16.47
C GLY A 135 -2.13 -0.37 -16.95
N LYS A 136 -3.02 0.59 -16.65
CA LYS A 136 -2.81 2.01 -17.00
C LYS A 136 -1.62 2.62 -16.26
N VAL A 137 -1.41 2.27 -14.99
CA VAL A 137 -0.24 2.72 -14.21
C VAL A 137 1.05 2.14 -14.78
N HIS A 138 1.04 0.87 -15.16
CA HIS A 138 2.17 0.19 -15.80
C HIS A 138 2.53 0.80 -17.17
N GLU A 139 1.52 1.17 -17.99
CA GLU A 139 1.74 1.88 -19.25
C GLU A 139 2.45 3.23 -19.07
N LEU A 140 2.10 3.97 -18.00
CA LEU A 140 2.76 5.25 -17.67
C LEU A 140 4.16 5.06 -17.08
N THR A 141 4.37 3.97 -16.34
CA THR A 141 5.62 3.68 -15.62
C THR A 141 6.00 2.21 -15.82
N PRO A 142 6.76 1.88 -16.88
CA PRO A 142 7.26 0.52 -17.09
C PRO A 142 8.07 0.06 -15.87
N GLY A 143 7.57 -0.96 -15.16
CA GLY A 143 8.10 -1.43 -13.88
C GLY A 143 7.16 -1.24 -12.68
N ALA A 144 6.09 -0.45 -12.83
CA ALA A 144 5.01 -0.34 -11.84
C ALA A 144 3.99 -1.49 -12.00
N ASP A 145 4.44 -2.72 -11.78
CA ASP A 145 3.69 -3.97 -12.03
C ASP A 145 3.07 -4.60 -10.77
N GLN A 146 3.24 -3.98 -9.61
CA GLN A 146 2.72 -4.53 -8.36
C GLN A 146 1.22 -4.29 -8.22
N ILE A 147 0.50 -5.35 -7.84
CA ILE A 147 -0.92 -5.31 -7.50
C ILE A 147 -1.06 -5.92 -6.10
N SER A 148 -1.11 -5.06 -5.08
CA SER A 148 -1.35 -5.47 -3.70
C SER A 148 -2.84 -5.55 -3.43
N ALA A 149 -3.38 -6.78 -3.46
CA ALA A 149 -4.79 -7.04 -3.28
C ALA A 149 -5.01 -8.44 -2.70
N GLY A 150 -6.11 -8.63 -2.00
CA GLY A 150 -6.42 -9.90 -1.35
C GLY A 150 -5.91 -9.98 0.08
N MET A 151 -6.77 -10.50 0.94
CA MET A 151 -6.58 -10.86 2.33
C MET A 151 -7.13 -12.28 2.53
N SER A 152 -7.08 -12.83 3.74
CA SER A 152 -7.48 -14.22 4.01
C SER A 152 -8.87 -14.62 3.51
N GLY A 153 -9.81 -13.69 3.36
CA GLY A 153 -11.18 -13.98 2.90
C GLY A 153 -11.44 -13.79 1.41
N ASP A 154 -10.49 -13.23 0.64
CA ASP A 154 -10.69 -12.86 -0.76
C ASP A 154 -9.42 -13.03 -1.63
N LEU A 155 -8.40 -13.73 -1.12
CA LEU A 155 -7.13 -13.92 -1.82
C LEU A 155 -7.29 -14.69 -3.13
N GLU A 156 -8.18 -15.68 -3.21
CA GLU A 156 -8.38 -16.48 -4.43
C GLU A 156 -8.93 -15.59 -5.55
N ALA A 157 -9.89 -14.72 -5.22
CA ALA A 157 -10.43 -13.75 -6.15
C ALA A 157 -9.37 -12.73 -6.60
N ALA A 158 -8.52 -12.27 -5.67
CA ALA A 158 -7.44 -11.33 -5.98
C ALA A 158 -6.39 -11.97 -6.91
N ILE A 159 -5.92 -13.18 -6.60
CA ILE A 159 -4.95 -13.94 -7.40
C ILE A 159 -5.51 -14.21 -8.80
N ALA A 160 -6.78 -14.63 -8.91
CA ALA A 160 -7.42 -14.88 -10.19
C ALA A 160 -7.53 -13.62 -11.09
N ARG A 161 -7.36 -12.42 -10.52
CA ARG A 161 -7.35 -11.12 -11.22
C ARG A 161 -5.95 -10.49 -11.30
N GLY A 162 -4.89 -11.22 -10.96
CA GLY A 162 -3.51 -10.78 -11.16
C GLY A 162 -2.86 -10.08 -9.96
N ALA A 163 -3.38 -10.25 -8.74
CA ALA A 163 -2.68 -9.80 -7.55
C ALA A 163 -1.26 -10.40 -7.49
N THR A 164 -0.25 -9.54 -7.35
CA THR A 164 1.15 -9.96 -7.20
C THR A 164 1.58 -10.00 -5.73
N GLN A 165 0.78 -9.42 -4.83
CA GLN A 165 0.96 -9.46 -3.39
C GLN A 165 -0.40 -9.65 -2.71
N VAL A 166 -0.50 -10.65 -1.82
CA VAL A 166 -1.64 -10.87 -0.92
C VAL A 166 -1.22 -10.59 0.52
N ARG A 167 -2.13 -10.07 1.34
CA ARG A 167 -1.85 -9.62 2.72
C ARG A 167 -2.50 -10.58 3.72
N ILE A 168 -1.71 -11.53 4.24
CA ILE A 168 -2.21 -12.58 5.12
C ILE A 168 -1.80 -12.31 6.57
N GLY A 169 -2.79 -12.07 7.43
CA GLY A 169 -2.61 -11.86 8.87
C GLY A 169 -3.08 -13.06 9.68
N GLY A 170 -4.39 -13.09 10.00
CA GLY A 170 -4.98 -14.06 10.92
C GLY A 170 -4.78 -15.53 10.54
N ALA A 171 -4.70 -15.85 9.24
CA ALA A 171 -4.42 -17.23 8.82
C ALA A 171 -2.98 -17.70 9.12
N VAL A 172 -2.04 -16.78 9.36
CA VAL A 172 -0.64 -17.10 9.72
C VAL A 172 -0.38 -16.87 11.20
N LEU A 173 -0.87 -15.76 11.76
CA LEU A 173 -0.56 -15.32 13.13
C LEU A 173 -1.64 -15.71 14.14
N GLY A 174 -2.75 -16.31 13.70
CA GLY A 174 -3.93 -16.54 14.52
C GLY A 174 -4.71 -15.25 14.80
N ASN A 175 -5.78 -15.37 15.58
CA ASN A 175 -6.57 -14.21 16.01
C ASN A 175 -5.77 -13.35 17.00
N ARG A 176 -5.95 -12.03 16.95
CA ARG A 176 -5.42 -11.15 18.00
C ARG A 176 -5.98 -11.61 19.35
N PRO A 177 -5.15 -11.72 20.40
CA PRO A 177 -5.65 -11.86 21.75
C PRO A 177 -6.61 -10.71 22.03
N THR A 178 -7.85 -11.01 22.41
CA THR A 178 -8.72 -10.00 23.02
C THR A 178 -8.07 -9.64 24.34
N LEU A 179 -7.56 -8.41 24.46
CA LEU A 179 -7.14 -7.90 25.77
C LEU A 179 -8.37 -7.99 26.71
N PRO A 180 -8.18 -8.47 27.95
CA PRO A 180 -9.27 -8.53 28.93
C PRO A 180 -9.83 -7.15 29.27
#